data_AF-A0A9Q0C5S2-F1
#
_entry.id   AF-A0A9Q0C5S2-F1
#
_cell.length_a   1.000
_cell.length_b   1.000
_cell.length_c   1.000
_cell.angle_alpha   90.00
_cell.angle_beta   90.00
_cell.angle_gamma   90.00
#
_symmetry.space_group_name_H-M   'P 1'
#
loop_
_entity.id
_entity.type
_entity.pdbx_description
1 polymer ?
#
loop_
_entity_poly.entity_id
_entity_poly.type
_entity_poly.pdbx_seq_one_letter_code
_entity_poly.pdbx_strand_id
1 'polypeptide(L)'
;MASKQMEKIQRKLASLNYPRADAPAQSLLFAGIERYTLLEWLFFRLLGDRSPFTQQNWQGDVLDRDEENNRIQHLAEIAEFLSITPTTDIETIQGKGSLEDRVEMLHRIVDLVEACAFADNPQWSVDEQLAKDVQLVDLIAEKQAQIFSEEFKLFPADVQIQSIYPLPNISELESTLAEYTKKFSSVQQAVQDLASKYEYNPNEDYAETEMKLRGHLETFLETVKSFNSIYTKEIRPWTHMMEVPQLHGFGPAANRLLEAYNTLLKFLRDLRELRESYMVMAAGSQITSNEPSSVAKIIMDCESALTFLNRSLTILSTSVAREQGEKL
;
A
#
# COMPACT_ATOMS: atom_id res chain seq x y z
N MET A 1 39.70 -12.88 5.12
CA MET A 1 39.21 -11.53 5.50
C MET A 1 37.77 -11.59 6.00
N ALA A 2 36.89 -12.31 5.29
CA ALA A 2 35.48 -12.49 5.66
C ALA A 2 35.21 -12.95 7.10
N SER A 3 35.99 -13.90 7.66
CA SER A 3 35.79 -14.37 9.06
C SER A 3 36.00 -13.25 10.11
N LYS A 4 36.99 -12.38 9.94
CA LYS A 4 37.22 -11.23 10.84
C LYS A 4 36.11 -10.17 10.71
N GLN A 5 35.62 -9.95 9.51
CA GLN A 5 34.48 -9.06 9.27
C GLN A 5 33.21 -9.61 9.92
N MET A 6 32.98 -10.92 9.83
CA MET A 6 31.82 -11.54 10.47
C MET A 6 31.88 -11.45 12.01
N GLU A 7 33.04 -11.62 12.63
CA GLU A 7 33.21 -11.38 14.07
C GLU A 7 32.92 -9.91 14.46
N LYS A 8 33.21 -8.96 13.57
CA LYS A 8 32.85 -7.54 13.77
C LYS A 8 31.33 -7.36 13.67
N ILE A 9 30.68 -7.99 12.68
CA ILE A 9 29.22 -7.98 12.51
C ILE A 9 28.55 -8.55 13.77
N GLN A 10 28.96 -9.71 14.26
CA GLN A 10 28.36 -10.33 15.45
C GLN A 10 28.50 -9.45 16.70
N ARG A 11 29.67 -8.81 16.90
CA ARG A 11 29.86 -7.85 17.99
C ARG A 11 28.91 -6.65 17.89
N LYS A 12 28.70 -6.12 16.69
CA LYS A 12 27.74 -5.03 16.44
C LYS A 12 26.30 -5.47 16.65
N LEU A 13 25.94 -6.67 16.20
CA LEU A 13 24.59 -7.22 16.46
C LEU A 13 24.34 -7.35 17.97
N ALA A 14 25.34 -7.75 18.75
CA ALA A 14 25.25 -7.79 20.21
C ALA A 14 25.08 -6.39 20.82
N SER A 15 25.83 -5.38 20.38
CA SER A 15 25.68 -4.00 20.89
C SER A 15 24.33 -3.37 20.53
N LEU A 16 23.77 -3.74 19.38
CA LEU A 16 22.44 -3.30 18.92
C LEU A 16 21.28 -4.09 19.58
N ASN A 17 21.59 -5.02 20.49
CA ASN A 17 20.63 -5.89 21.17
C ASN A 17 19.80 -6.74 20.20
N TYR A 18 20.42 -7.30 19.15
CA TYR A 18 19.76 -8.29 18.30
C TYR A 18 19.50 -9.58 19.11
N PRO A 19 18.25 -10.08 19.22
CA PRO A 19 17.91 -11.21 20.09
C PRO A 19 18.64 -12.52 19.80
N ARG A 20 19.14 -12.71 18.56
CA ARG A 20 19.87 -13.91 18.12
C ARG A 20 21.31 -13.58 17.69
N ALA A 21 21.96 -12.64 18.38
CA ALA A 21 23.33 -12.21 18.06
C ALA A 21 24.38 -13.34 18.18
N ASP A 22 24.07 -14.40 18.93
CA ASP A 22 24.88 -15.61 19.12
C ASP A 22 24.69 -16.66 18.01
N ALA A 23 23.78 -16.42 17.04
CA ALA A 23 23.56 -17.33 15.93
C ALA A 23 24.86 -17.63 15.15
N PRO A 24 25.07 -18.87 14.67
CA PRO A 24 26.25 -19.22 13.90
C PRO A 24 26.39 -18.34 12.66
N ALA A 25 27.61 -17.86 12.41
CA ALA A 25 27.93 -17.02 11.25
C ALA A 25 27.42 -17.59 9.92
N GLN A 26 27.52 -18.91 9.73
CA GLN A 26 27.02 -19.60 8.54
C GLN A 26 25.50 -19.47 8.39
N SER A 27 24.74 -19.53 9.49
CA SER A 27 23.27 -19.41 9.45
C SER A 27 22.80 -18.01 9.03
N LEU A 28 23.63 -16.97 9.24
CA LEU A 28 23.33 -15.59 8.83
C LEU A 28 23.72 -15.32 7.36
N LEU A 29 24.72 -16.03 6.85
CA LEU A 29 25.28 -15.80 5.52
C LEU A 29 24.57 -16.57 4.39
N PHE A 30 23.85 -17.64 4.72
CA PHE A 30 23.20 -18.51 3.74
C PHE A 30 21.67 -18.41 3.85
N ALA A 31 20.97 -18.83 2.80
CA ALA A 31 19.51 -18.89 2.77
C ALA A 31 18.98 -19.67 3.98
N GLY A 32 17.98 -19.09 4.65
CA GLY A 32 17.35 -19.73 5.79
C GLY A 32 16.73 -18.72 6.76
N ILE A 33 15.95 -19.27 7.68
CA ILE A 33 15.14 -18.52 8.65
C ILE A 33 15.99 -17.52 9.45
N GLU A 34 17.20 -17.89 9.87
CA GLU A 34 18.08 -17.01 10.67
C GLU A 34 18.48 -15.75 9.89
N ARG A 35 18.82 -15.90 8.61
CA ARG A 35 19.16 -14.77 7.73
C ARG A 35 17.96 -13.86 7.51
N TYR A 36 16.80 -14.43 7.18
CA TYR A 36 15.60 -13.62 6.90
C TYR A 36 15.11 -12.89 8.15
N THR A 37 15.16 -13.56 9.31
CA THR A 37 14.80 -12.95 10.60
C THR A 37 15.76 -11.82 10.97
N LEU A 38 17.05 -11.97 10.69
CA LEU A 38 18.02 -10.89 10.87
C LEU A 38 17.71 -9.70 9.96
N LEU A 39 17.48 -9.94 8.66
CA LEU A 39 17.19 -8.87 7.70
C LEU A 39 15.90 -8.12 8.04
N GLU A 40 14.84 -8.83 8.41
CA GLU A 40 13.60 -8.21 8.90
C GLU A 40 13.85 -7.33 10.12
N TRP A 41 14.60 -7.83 11.09
CA TRP A 41 14.92 -7.08 12.30
C TRP A 41 15.72 -5.81 11.98
N LEU A 42 16.73 -5.92 11.10
CA LEU A 42 17.55 -4.78 10.68
C LEU A 42 16.72 -3.74 9.91
N PHE A 43 15.87 -4.18 8.98
CA PHE A 43 15.02 -3.28 8.21
C PHE A 43 13.94 -2.62 9.07
N PHE A 44 13.36 -3.35 10.01
CA PHE A 44 12.43 -2.80 10.99
C PHE A 44 13.10 -1.73 11.87
N ARG A 45 14.36 -1.94 12.29
CA ARG A 45 15.14 -0.93 13.02
C ARG A 45 15.36 0.35 12.21
N LEU A 46 15.48 0.27 10.88
CA LEU A 46 15.66 1.44 10.01
C LEU A 46 14.35 2.17 9.72
N LEU A 47 13.26 1.42 9.47
CA LEU A 47 12.02 1.99 8.94
C LEU A 47 10.94 2.24 10.01
N GLY A 48 11.01 1.55 11.14
CA GLY A 48 10.07 1.66 12.25
C GLY A 48 8.65 1.15 11.97
N ASP A 49 7.78 1.28 12.98
CA ASP A 49 6.40 0.75 13.00
C ASP A 49 5.44 1.39 11.99
N ARG A 50 5.80 2.54 11.42
CA ARG A 50 4.98 3.23 10.42
C ARG A 50 5.43 2.97 8.99
N SER A 51 6.39 2.06 8.81
CA SER A 51 6.87 1.65 7.51
C SER A 51 5.74 1.09 6.65
N PRO A 52 5.65 1.44 5.35
CA PRO A 52 4.72 0.79 4.42
C PRO A 52 5.02 -0.72 4.26
N PHE A 53 6.14 -1.18 4.80
CA PHE A 53 6.58 -2.57 4.79
C PHE A 53 6.27 -3.33 6.08
N THR A 54 5.45 -2.78 7.00
CA THR A 54 5.03 -3.50 8.21
C THR A 54 4.09 -4.66 7.86
N GLN A 55 4.60 -5.89 7.90
CA GLN A 55 3.81 -7.10 7.70
C GLN A 55 3.19 -7.56 9.03
N GLN A 56 1.89 -7.86 9.00
CA GLN A 56 1.16 -8.43 10.13
C GLN A 56 1.47 -9.93 10.26
N ASN A 57 2.15 -10.33 11.34
CA ASN A 57 2.21 -11.70 11.89
C ASN A 57 2.63 -12.86 10.96
N TRP A 58 3.94 -13.10 10.81
CA TRP A 58 4.49 -14.41 10.39
C TRP A 58 4.68 -15.38 11.57
N GLN A 59 3.73 -15.45 12.49
CA GLN A 59 3.73 -16.45 13.57
C GLN A 59 2.99 -17.70 13.09
N GLY A 60 3.67 -18.53 12.29
CA GLY A 60 3.17 -19.82 11.83
C GLY A 60 4.33 -20.79 11.64
N ASP A 61 4.39 -21.80 12.51
CA ASP A 61 5.33 -22.92 12.42
C ASP A 61 4.92 -23.78 11.21
N VAL A 62 5.79 -23.85 10.19
CA VAL A 62 5.55 -24.32 8.79
C VAL A 62 5.05 -23.21 7.86
N LEU A 63 6.01 -22.43 7.31
CA LEU A 63 5.75 -21.55 6.17
C LEU A 63 5.49 -22.42 4.93
N ASP A 64 4.39 -22.17 4.23
CA ASP A 64 4.22 -22.69 2.87
C ASP A 64 5.36 -22.15 1.99
N ARG A 65 5.78 -22.88 0.96
CA ARG A 65 6.86 -22.43 0.06
C ARG A 65 6.54 -21.06 -0.56
N ASP A 66 5.25 -20.79 -0.78
CA ASP A 66 4.77 -19.52 -1.30
C ASP A 66 4.88 -18.38 -0.27
N GLU A 67 4.74 -18.66 1.02
CA GLU A 67 4.93 -17.68 2.11
C GLU A 67 6.40 -17.28 2.26
N GLU A 68 7.32 -18.25 2.17
CA GLU A 68 8.76 -17.96 2.19
C GLU A 68 9.18 -17.14 0.97
N ASN A 69 8.68 -17.47 -0.23
CA ASN A 69 8.93 -16.68 -1.44
C ASN A 69 8.39 -15.25 -1.32
N ASN A 70 7.18 -15.08 -0.78
CA ASN A 70 6.60 -13.76 -0.53
C ASN A 70 7.42 -12.95 0.50
N ARG A 71 7.91 -13.60 1.55
CA ARG A 71 8.80 -13.00 2.56
C ARG A 71 10.11 -12.53 1.94
N ILE A 72 10.73 -13.36 1.10
CA ILE A 72 11.99 -13.01 0.40
C ILE A 72 11.77 -11.86 -0.58
N GLN A 73 10.68 -11.89 -1.33
CA GLN A 73 10.30 -10.83 -2.26
C GLN A 73 10.12 -9.49 -1.53
N HIS A 74 9.41 -9.50 -0.41
CA HIS A 74 9.21 -8.32 0.44
C HIS A 74 10.53 -7.75 0.97
N LEU A 75 11.44 -8.61 1.43
CA LEU A 75 12.76 -8.19 1.87
C LEU A 75 13.60 -7.59 0.73
N ALA A 76 13.45 -8.10 -0.50
CA ALA A 76 14.13 -7.55 -1.67
C ALA A 76 13.61 -6.16 -2.05
N GLU A 77 12.30 -5.94 -1.94
CA GLU A 77 11.68 -4.63 -2.18
C GLU A 77 12.13 -3.59 -1.14
N ILE A 78 12.26 -3.99 0.13
CA ILE A 78 12.84 -3.11 1.16
C ILE A 78 14.31 -2.78 0.84
N ALA A 79 15.10 -3.77 0.45
CA ALA A 79 16.51 -3.57 0.14
C ALA A 79 16.72 -2.64 -1.05
N GLU A 80 15.86 -2.73 -2.07
CA GLU A 80 15.82 -1.79 -3.20
C GLU A 80 15.40 -0.39 -2.74
N PHE A 81 14.32 -0.29 -1.95
CA PHE A 81 13.84 0.98 -1.42
C PHE A 81 14.92 1.72 -0.59
N LEU A 82 15.67 0.99 0.23
CA LEU A 82 16.79 1.51 1.01
C LEU A 82 18.08 1.70 0.18
N SER A 83 18.03 1.44 -1.13
CA SER A 83 19.19 1.51 -2.04
C SER A 83 20.38 0.64 -1.60
N ILE A 84 20.12 -0.45 -0.88
CA ILE A 84 21.12 -1.47 -0.53
C ILE A 84 21.43 -2.31 -1.77
N THR A 85 20.40 -2.63 -2.54
CA THR A 85 20.51 -3.25 -3.87
C THR A 85 19.95 -2.28 -4.93
N PRO A 86 20.53 -2.27 -6.15
CA PRO A 86 20.08 -1.35 -7.21
C PRO A 86 18.72 -1.72 -7.81
N THR A 87 18.27 -2.96 -7.61
CA THR A 87 17.00 -3.51 -8.10
C THR A 87 16.44 -4.50 -7.07
N THR A 88 15.20 -4.93 -7.26
CA THR A 88 14.60 -6.04 -6.50
C THR A 88 15.38 -7.34 -6.75
N ASP A 89 16.31 -7.68 -5.87
CA ASP A 89 17.20 -8.85 -6.01
C ASP A 89 16.98 -9.87 -4.89
N ILE A 90 16.11 -10.84 -5.17
CA ILE A 90 15.81 -11.96 -4.27
C ILE A 90 17.02 -12.87 -4.04
N GLU A 91 17.98 -12.95 -4.97
CA GLU A 91 19.14 -13.83 -4.87
C GLU A 91 20.12 -13.31 -3.82
N THR A 92 20.32 -11.99 -3.81
CA THR A 92 21.12 -11.31 -2.79
C THR A 92 20.50 -11.45 -1.39
N ILE A 93 19.17 -11.34 -1.28
CA ILE A 93 18.45 -11.63 -0.02
C ILE A 93 18.60 -13.09 0.41
N GLN A 94 18.54 -14.04 -0.51
CA GLN A 94 18.81 -15.46 -0.25
C GLN A 94 20.28 -15.76 0.09
N GLY A 95 21.19 -14.79 -0.05
CA GLY A 95 22.62 -15.01 0.18
C GLY A 95 23.25 -15.90 -0.88
N LYS A 96 22.83 -15.76 -2.15
CA LYS A 96 23.60 -16.26 -3.30
C LYS A 96 24.78 -15.33 -3.58
N GLY A 97 25.75 -15.76 -4.38
CA GLY A 97 26.99 -15.03 -4.65
C GLY A 97 28.19 -15.50 -3.82
N SER A 98 29.29 -14.76 -3.85
CA SER A 98 30.52 -15.12 -3.12
C SER A 98 30.36 -14.94 -1.61
N LEU A 99 31.25 -15.53 -0.82
CA LEU A 99 31.19 -15.39 0.64
C LEU A 99 31.50 -13.94 1.04
N GLU A 100 32.41 -13.29 0.33
CA GLU A 100 32.73 -11.87 0.46
C GLU A 100 31.51 -10.98 0.24
N ASP A 101 30.76 -11.18 -0.86
CA ASP A 101 29.57 -10.36 -1.18
C ASP A 101 28.50 -10.45 -0.07
N ARG A 102 28.27 -11.66 0.45
CA ARG A 102 27.28 -11.90 1.51
C ARG A 102 27.66 -11.22 2.82
N VAL A 103 28.94 -11.27 3.18
CA VAL A 103 29.48 -10.61 4.37
C VAL A 103 29.44 -9.11 4.20
N GLU A 104 29.80 -8.60 3.02
CA GLU A 104 29.80 -7.18 2.72
C GLU A 104 28.39 -6.58 2.77
N MET A 105 27.40 -7.27 2.20
CA MET A 105 26.00 -6.84 2.28
C MET A 105 25.54 -6.73 3.74
N LEU A 106 25.72 -7.79 4.55
CA LEU A 106 25.35 -7.75 5.96
C LEU A 106 26.12 -6.67 6.72
N HIS A 107 27.41 -6.49 6.42
CA HIS A 107 28.22 -5.45 7.04
C HIS A 107 27.66 -4.06 6.78
N ARG A 108 27.29 -3.76 5.52
CA ARG A 108 26.72 -2.46 5.12
C ARG A 108 25.41 -2.17 5.85
N ILE A 109 24.51 -3.16 5.92
CA ILE A 109 23.21 -2.99 6.59
C ILE A 109 23.39 -2.78 8.10
N VAL A 110 24.25 -3.59 8.74
CA VAL A 110 24.50 -3.47 10.19
C VAL A 110 25.19 -2.16 10.54
N ASP A 111 26.13 -1.70 9.71
CA ASP A 111 26.79 -0.41 9.90
C ASP A 111 25.81 0.75 9.74
N LEU A 112 24.86 0.65 8.80
CA LEU A 112 23.79 1.64 8.63
C LEU A 112 22.87 1.67 9.86
N VAL A 113 22.42 0.51 10.34
CA VAL A 113 21.58 0.42 11.56
C VAL A 113 22.32 0.97 12.77
N GLU A 114 23.61 0.67 12.92
CA GLU A 114 24.42 1.21 14.01
C GLU A 114 24.55 2.73 13.93
N ALA A 115 24.83 3.27 12.73
CA ALA A 115 24.88 4.71 12.53
C ALA A 115 23.57 5.40 12.89
N CYS A 116 22.42 4.80 12.52
CA CYS A 116 21.10 5.33 12.89
C CYS A 116 20.80 5.20 14.38
N ALA A 117 21.22 4.10 15.03
CA ALA A 117 20.95 3.86 16.45
C ALA A 117 21.76 4.76 17.39
N PHE A 118 22.94 5.21 16.94
CA PHE A 118 23.86 6.04 17.71
C PHE A 118 24.16 7.38 17.01
N ALA A 119 23.22 7.88 16.21
CA ALA A 119 23.34 9.20 15.57
C ALA A 119 23.48 10.31 16.62
N ASP A 120 22.73 10.18 17.72
CA ASP A 120 22.78 11.10 18.85
C ASP A 120 23.93 10.73 19.79
N ASN A 121 24.65 11.74 20.27
CA ASN A 121 25.73 11.54 21.23
C ASN A 121 25.14 11.39 22.64
N PRO A 122 25.29 10.23 23.31
CA PRO A 122 24.71 9.99 24.62
C PRO A 122 25.31 10.87 25.74
N GLN A 123 26.43 11.55 25.47
CA GLN A 123 27.05 12.48 26.42
C GLN A 123 26.52 13.91 26.31
N TRP A 124 25.85 14.25 25.20
CA TRP A 124 25.31 15.58 24.99
C TRP A 124 23.90 15.67 25.57
N SER A 125 23.58 16.82 26.15
CA SER A 125 22.20 17.16 26.44
C SER A 125 21.40 17.35 25.14
N VAL A 126 20.07 17.28 25.21
CA VAL A 126 19.20 17.47 24.04
C VAL A 126 19.45 18.82 23.36
N ASP A 127 19.66 19.88 24.15
CA ASP A 127 19.94 21.22 23.62
C ASP A 127 21.31 21.30 22.92
N GLU A 128 22.32 20.60 23.45
CA GLU A 128 23.65 20.53 22.85
C GLU A 128 23.64 19.71 21.56
N GLN A 129 22.94 18.57 21.54
CA GLN A 129 22.74 17.76 20.33
C GLN A 129 22.06 18.58 19.25
N LEU A 130 20.93 19.24 19.58
CA LEU A 130 20.22 20.11 18.64
C LEU A 130 21.12 21.23 18.11
N ALA A 131 21.88 21.90 18.98
CA ALA A 131 22.78 22.97 18.55
C ALA A 131 23.88 22.46 17.60
N LYS A 132 24.38 21.24 17.82
CA LYS A 132 25.39 20.60 16.97
C LYS A 132 24.81 20.13 15.64
N ASP A 133 23.61 19.58 15.64
CA ASP A 133 22.92 19.14 14.43
C ASP A 133 22.56 20.34 13.56
N VAL A 134 22.08 21.43 14.16
CA VAL A 134 21.85 22.71 13.44
C VAL A 134 23.15 23.23 12.84
N GLN A 135 24.25 23.25 13.60
CA GLN A 135 25.57 23.64 13.07
C GLN A 135 26.03 22.76 11.90
N LEU A 136 25.79 21.45 11.97
CA LEU A 136 26.11 20.51 10.90
C LEU A 136 25.26 20.81 9.65
N VAL A 137 23.96 21.03 9.81
CA VAL A 137 23.05 21.39 8.72
C VAL A 137 23.47 22.71 8.07
N ASP A 138 23.83 23.71 8.87
CA ASP A 138 24.33 25.00 8.38
C ASP A 138 25.62 24.82 7.57
N LEU A 139 26.57 24.02 8.09
CA LEU A 139 27.82 23.70 7.37
C LEU A 139 27.56 22.93 6.06
N ILE A 140 26.60 22.00 6.05
CA ILE A 140 26.18 21.30 4.84
C ILE A 140 25.59 22.28 3.83
N ALA A 141 24.73 23.21 4.27
CA ALA A 141 24.13 24.22 3.42
C ALA A 141 25.18 25.20 2.86
N GLU A 142 26.16 25.63 3.67
CA GLU A 142 27.28 26.46 3.22
C GLU A 142 28.17 25.74 2.20
N LYS A 143 28.36 24.43 2.38
CA LYS A 143 29.17 23.59 1.49
C LYS A 143 28.34 22.92 0.39
N GLN A 144 27.07 23.29 0.22
CA GLN A 144 26.16 22.63 -0.72
C GLN A 144 26.75 22.49 -2.13
N ALA A 145 27.39 23.55 -2.65
CA ALA A 145 27.95 23.53 -3.99
C ALA A 145 29.12 22.53 -4.16
N GLN A 146 29.86 22.25 -3.07
CA GLN A 146 30.92 21.24 -3.05
C GLN A 146 30.34 19.84 -2.83
N ILE A 147 29.33 19.72 -1.99
CA ILE A 147 28.64 18.46 -1.68
C ILE A 147 27.89 17.92 -2.92
N PHE A 148 27.22 18.81 -3.67
CA PHE A 148 26.53 18.51 -4.92
C PHE A 148 27.43 18.61 -6.15
N SER A 149 28.74 18.79 -5.98
CA SER A 149 29.65 18.81 -7.11
C SER A 149 29.86 17.40 -7.67
N GLU A 150 30.00 17.31 -8.99
CA GLU A 150 30.32 16.06 -9.68
C GLU A 150 31.71 15.52 -9.31
N GLU A 151 32.57 16.36 -8.70
CA GLU A 151 33.92 15.99 -8.29
C GLU A 151 33.93 15.10 -7.04
N PHE A 152 33.01 15.32 -6.09
CA PHE A 152 32.98 14.59 -4.82
C PHE A 152 32.00 13.39 -4.80
N LYS A 153 31.04 13.32 -5.74
CA LYS A 153 30.09 12.19 -5.93
C LYS A 153 29.51 11.61 -4.62
N LEU A 154 29.23 12.47 -3.64
CA LEU A 154 28.80 12.02 -2.31
C LEU A 154 27.37 11.48 -2.29
N PHE A 155 26.55 11.85 -3.28
CA PHE A 155 25.16 11.42 -3.39
C PHE A 155 24.90 10.53 -4.61
N PRO A 156 23.90 9.61 -4.53
CA PRO A 156 23.45 8.81 -5.67
C PRO A 156 23.09 9.66 -6.88
N ALA A 157 23.17 9.06 -8.08
CA ALA A 157 22.88 9.74 -9.34
C ALA A 157 21.50 10.42 -9.34
N ASP A 158 20.49 9.82 -8.69
CA ASP A 158 19.12 10.34 -8.65
C ASP A 158 19.01 11.69 -7.91
N VAL A 159 19.87 11.95 -6.93
CA VAL A 159 19.94 13.25 -6.22
C VAL A 159 20.64 14.30 -7.10
N GLN A 160 21.60 13.89 -7.92
CA GLN A 160 22.29 14.77 -8.88
C GLN A 160 21.38 15.16 -10.06
N ILE A 161 20.48 14.25 -10.46
CA ILE A 161 19.52 14.42 -11.55
C ILE A 161 18.35 15.36 -11.17
N GLN A 162 18.03 15.55 -9.88
CA GLN A 162 16.94 16.45 -9.46
C GLN A 162 17.23 17.96 -9.68
N SER A 163 18.40 18.34 -10.19
CA SER A 163 18.69 19.69 -10.68
C SER A 163 17.85 20.13 -11.91
N ILE A 164 17.01 19.23 -12.45
CA ILE A 164 16.10 19.50 -13.58
C ILE A 164 14.89 20.36 -13.18
N TYR A 165 14.57 20.47 -11.88
CA TYR A 165 13.53 21.41 -11.43
C TYR A 165 14.12 22.81 -11.25
N PRO A 166 13.45 23.86 -11.76
CA PRO A 166 13.91 25.22 -11.51
C PRO A 166 13.91 25.45 -10.00
N LEU A 167 15.09 25.79 -9.48
CA LEU A 167 15.26 26.20 -8.09
C LEU A 167 14.22 27.29 -7.78
N PRO A 168 13.48 27.18 -6.66
CA PRO A 168 12.52 28.20 -6.27
C PRO A 168 13.22 29.56 -6.21
N ASN A 169 12.53 30.60 -6.67
CA ASN A 169 13.10 31.94 -6.71
C ASN A 169 13.51 32.37 -5.29
N ILE A 170 14.81 32.59 -5.08
CA ILE A 170 15.38 32.93 -3.77
C ILE A 170 14.70 34.17 -3.19
N SER A 171 14.38 35.16 -4.03
CA SER A 171 13.69 36.38 -3.61
C SER A 171 12.25 36.10 -3.12
N GLU A 172 11.58 35.11 -3.69
CA GLU A 172 10.24 34.68 -3.22
C GLU A 172 10.35 33.94 -1.88
N LEU A 173 11.38 33.10 -1.70
CA LEU A 173 11.64 32.42 -0.43
C LEU A 173 12.04 33.41 0.68
N GLU A 174 12.89 34.39 0.40
CA GLU A 174 13.26 35.46 1.33
C GLU A 174 12.05 36.30 1.72
N SER A 175 11.19 36.66 0.75
CA SER A 175 9.93 37.36 1.00
C SER A 175 8.99 36.54 1.89
N THR A 176 8.86 35.25 1.60
CA THR A 176 8.05 34.31 2.38
C THR A 176 8.59 34.14 3.80
N LEU A 177 9.90 34.02 3.96
CA LEU A 177 10.57 33.96 5.27
C LEU A 177 10.36 35.25 6.06
N ALA A 178 10.44 36.41 5.41
CA ALA A 178 10.15 37.69 6.05
C ALA A 178 8.69 37.78 6.51
N GLU A 179 7.74 37.26 5.72
CA GLU A 179 6.33 37.17 6.09
C GLU A 179 6.13 36.26 7.32
N TYR A 180 6.73 35.06 7.31
CA TYR A 180 6.64 34.14 8.45
C TYR A 180 7.31 34.69 9.70
N THR A 181 8.46 35.34 9.57
CA THR A 181 9.15 36.01 10.69
C THR A 181 8.24 37.08 11.31
N LYS A 182 7.55 37.88 10.48
CA LYS A 182 6.58 38.87 10.96
C LYS A 182 5.38 38.22 11.66
N LYS A 183 4.84 37.13 11.11
CA LYS A 183 3.75 36.36 11.75
C LYS A 183 4.19 35.79 13.09
N PHE A 184 5.40 35.24 13.16
CA PHE A 184 5.98 34.69 14.39
C PHE A 184 6.09 35.76 15.47
N SER A 185 6.66 36.92 15.15
CA SER A 185 6.75 38.05 16.10
C SER A 185 5.37 38.52 16.58
N SER A 186 4.38 38.55 15.68
CA SER A 186 2.99 38.91 16.03
C SER A 186 2.37 37.91 17.01
N VAL A 187 2.56 36.60 16.76
CA VAL A 187 2.08 35.55 17.66
C VAL A 187 2.82 35.58 19.00
N GLN A 188 4.15 35.78 18.98
CA GLN A 188 4.94 35.90 20.19
C GLN A 188 4.48 37.09 21.04
N GLN A 189 4.17 38.23 20.42
CA GLN A 189 3.59 39.38 21.10
C GLN A 189 2.21 39.02 21.68
N ALA A 190 1.34 38.36 20.91
CA ALA A 190 0.02 37.95 21.40
C ALA A 190 0.11 36.97 22.59
N VAL A 191 1.09 36.07 22.59
CA VAL A 191 1.38 35.16 23.70
C VAL A 191 1.88 35.92 24.92
N GLN A 192 2.79 36.89 24.76
CA GLN A 192 3.24 37.75 25.85
C GLN A 192 2.12 38.62 26.41
N ASP A 193 1.24 39.15 25.55
CA ASP A 193 0.06 39.91 25.94
C ASP A 193 -0.96 39.03 26.67
N LEU A 194 -1.10 37.75 26.31
CA LEU A 194 -1.93 36.79 27.03
C LEU A 194 -1.32 36.44 28.39
N ALA A 195 -0.02 36.13 28.40
CA ALA A 195 0.71 35.74 29.62
C ALA A 195 0.76 36.89 30.65
N SER A 196 0.77 38.14 30.20
CA SER A 196 0.68 39.31 31.09
C SER A 196 -0.73 39.61 31.59
N LYS A 197 -1.78 39.15 30.89
CA LYS A 197 -3.18 39.29 31.32
C LYS A 197 -3.63 38.17 32.27
N TYR A 198 -3.03 37.00 32.15
CA TYR A 198 -3.38 35.82 32.93
C TYR A 198 -2.13 35.31 33.65
N GLU A 199 -1.92 35.74 34.90
CA GLU A 199 -0.93 35.11 35.76
C GLU A 199 -1.35 33.66 36.01
N TYR A 200 -0.52 32.70 35.59
CA TYR A 200 -0.75 31.29 35.88
C TYR A 200 -0.76 31.09 37.40
N ASN A 201 -1.96 30.93 37.97
CA ASN A 201 -2.16 30.64 39.38
C ASN A 201 -2.50 29.15 39.56
N PRO A 202 -1.53 28.31 39.96
CA PRO A 202 -1.78 26.88 40.19
C PRO A 202 -2.76 26.60 41.35
N ASN A 203 -3.17 27.62 42.12
CA ASN A 203 -4.15 27.55 43.20
C ASN A 203 -5.45 28.32 42.87
N GLU A 204 -5.72 28.60 41.60
CA GLU A 204 -6.97 29.24 41.18
C GLU A 204 -8.17 28.36 41.57
N ASP A 205 -9.19 28.98 42.17
CA ASP A 205 -10.38 28.25 42.62
C ASP A 205 -11.26 27.88 41.41
N TYR A 206 -11.06 26.65 40.92
CA TYR A 206 -11.81 26.12 39.78
C TYR A 206 -13.22 25.64 40.16
N ALA A 207 -13.71 25.85 41.39
CA ALA A 207 -14.99 25.33 41.84
C ALA A 207 -16.17 25.75 40.93
N GLU A 208 -16.19 27.00 40.44
CA GLU A 208 -17.25 27.47 39.53
C GLU A 208 -17.16 26.79 38.15
N THR A 209 -15.95 26.65 37.60
CA THR A 209 -15.71 26.01 36.31
C THR A 209 -15.97 24.50 36.38
N GLU A 210 -15.56 23.85 37.47
CA GLU A 210 -15.86 22.45 37.75
C GLU A 210 -17.37 22.23 37.88
N MET A 211 -18.07 23.11 38.60
CA MET A 211 -19.53 23.05 38.74
C MET A 211 -20.23 23.19 37.38
N LYS A 212 -19.79 24.12 36.53
CA LYS A 212 -20.31 24.27 35.16
C LYS A 212 -20.02 23.04 34.32
N LEU A 213 -18.80 22.49 34.37
CA LEU A 213 -18.43 21.29 33.63
C LEU A 213 -19.28 20.08 34.05
N ARG A 214 -19.46 19.91 35.37
CA ARG A 214 -20.29 18.86 35.95
C ARG A 214 -21.74 18.97 35.45
N GLY A 215 -22.32 20.17 35.45
CA GLY A 215 -23.67 20.40 34.91
C GLY A 215 -23.81 20.07 33.42
N HIS A 216 -22.80 20.40 32.60
CA HIS A 216 -22.81 20.02 31.18
C HIS A 216 -22.70 18.50 30.99
N LEU A 217 -21.85 17.82 31.76
CA LEU A 217 -21.69 16.37 31.71
C LEU A 217 -22.96 15.63 32.15
N GLU A 218 -23.66 16.15 33.16
CA GLU A 218 -24.96 15.61 33.59
C GLU A 218 -26.02 15.75 32.49
N THR A 219 -26.08 16.92 31.84
CA THR A 219 -27.00 17.16 30.71
C THR A 219 -26.69 16.23 29.53
N PHE A 220 -25.41 16.03 29.22
CA PHE A 220 -24.97 15.10 28.19
C PHE A 220 -25.35 13.65 28.54
N LEU A 221 -25.12 13.23 29.78
CA LEU A 221 -25.47 11.90 30.26
C LEU A 221 -26.98 11.64 30.13
N GLU A 222 -27.81 12.62 30.47
CA GLU A 222 -29.26 12.54 30.30
C GLU A 222 -29.66 12.40 28.83
N THR A 223 -29.01 13.16 27.94
CA THR A 223 -29.21 13.07 26.49
C THR A 223 -28.87 11.68 25.96
N VAL A 224 -27.72 11.13 26.36
CA VAL A 224 -27.29 9.77 25.96
C VAL A 224 -28.23 8.70 26.50
N LYS A 225 -28.71 8.84 27.75
CA LYS A 225 -29.71 7.92 28.33
C LYS A 225 -31.02 7.95 27.55
N SER A 226 -31.49 9.14 27.20
CA SER A 226 -32.69 9.34 26.37
C SER A 226 -32.51 8.68 25.00
N PHE A 227 -31.41 8.96 24.32
CA PHE A 227 -31.08 8.33 23.04
C PHE A 227 -31.04 6.81 23.15
N ASN A 228 -30.36 6.26 24.15
CA ASN A 228 -30.26 4.81 24.32
C ASN A 228 -31.63 4.16 24.59
N SER A 229 -32.52 4.85 25.32
CA SER A 229 -33.90 4.41 25.51
C SER A 229 -34.66 4.36 24.19
N ILE A 230 -34.59 5.43 23.39
CA ILE A 230 -35.23 5.50 22.06
C ILE A 230 -34.67 4.40 21.16
N TYR A 231 -33.34 4.27 21.09
CA TYR A 231 -32.69 3.24 20.28
C TYR A 231 -33.14 1.84 20.70
N THR A 232 -33.11 1.53 22.00
CA THR A 232 -33.39 0.17 22.48
C THR A 232 -34.86 -0.20 22.40
N LYS A 233 -35.77 0.75 22.66
CA LYS A 233 -37.22 0.49 22.73
C LYS A 233 -37.96 0.71 21.42
N GLU A 234 -37.46 1.60 20.57
CA GLU A 234 -38.18 2.01 19.36
C GLU A 234 -37.42 1.55 18.11
N ILE A 235 -36.15 1.94 17.97
CA ILE A 235 -35.40 1.69 16.74
C ILE A 235 -35.00 0.21 16.62
N ARG A 236 -34.42 -0.38 17.67
CA ARG A 236 -33.89 -1.74 17.66
C ARG A 236 -34.98 -2.80 17.42
N PRO A 237 -36.18 -2.72 18.02
CA PRO A 237 -37.26 -3.64 17.69
C PRO A 237 -37.73 -3.44 16.25
N TRP A 238 -37.78 -2.20 15.75
CA TRP A 238 -38.16 -1.92 14.36
C TRP A 238 -37.15 -2.55 13.37
N THR A 239 -35.85 -2.46 13.65
CA THR A 239 -34.82 -3.10 12.81
C THR A 239 -34.81 -4.63 12.90
N HIS A 240 -35.34 -5.22 13.97
CA HIS A 240 -35.47 -6.68 14.12
C HIS A 240 -36.84 -7.22 13.65
N MET A 241 -37.87 -6.37 13.53
CA MET A 241 -39.20 -6.73 13.02
C MET A 241 -39.36 -6.49 11.51
N MET A 242 -38.49 -5.71 10.88
CA MET A 242 -38.34 -5.75 9.43
C MET A 242 -37.56 -7.01 9.06
N GLU A 243 -38.22 -7.99 8.43
CA GLU A 243 -37.48 -8.94 7.60
C GLU A 243 -36.62 -8.12 6.64
N VAL A 244 -35.31 -8.38 6.64
CA VAL A 244 -34.35 -7.75 5.72
C VAL A 244 -35.00 -7.72 4.33
N PRO A 245 -35.11 -6.57 3.64
CA PRO A 245 -35.60 -6.56 2.28
C PRO A 245 -34.69 -7.49 1.48
N GLN A 246 -35.17 -8.70 1.16
CA GLN A 246 -34.44 -9.58 0.26
C GLN A 246 -34.42 -8.86 -1.08
N LEU A 247 -33.30 -8.23 -1.41
CA LEU A 247 -33.03 -7.78 -2.76
C LEU A 247 -33.00 -9.05 -3.61
N HIS A 248 -34.12 -9.36 -4.24
CA HIS A 248 -34.16 -10.42 -5.23
C HIS A 248 -33.21 -9.98 -6.34
N GLY A 249 -32.25 -10.84 -6.72
CA GLY A 249 -31.41 -10.60 -7.90
C GLY A 249 -32.29 -10.25 -9.10
N PHE A 250 -31.73 -9.53 -10.08
CA PHE A 250 -32.48 -9.03 -11.24
C PHE A 250 -33.44 -10.10 -11.76
N GLY A 251 -34.75 -9.80 -11.75
CA GLY A 251 -35.82 -10.80 -11.85
C GLY A 251 -35.78 -11.66 -13.12
N PRO A 252 -36.73 -12.61 -13.30
CA PRO A 252 -36.69 -13.63 -14.35
C PRO A 252 -36.55 -13.08 -15.79
N ALA A 253 -36.96 -11.84 -16.05
CA ALA A 253 -36.75 -11.18 -17.33
C ALA A 253 -35.27 -10.80 -17.57
N ALA A 254 -34.58 -10.31 -16.54
CA ALA A 254 -33.17 -9.95 -16.63
C ALA A 254 -32.26 -11.19 -16.69
N ASN A 255 -32.59 -12.26 -15.97
CA ASN A 255 -31.89 -13.53 -16.12
C ASN A 255 -32.06 -14.12 -17.53
N ARG A 256 -33.28 -14.06 -18.11
CA ARG A 256 -33.49 -14.45 -19.51
C ARG A 256 -32.69 -13.59 -20.49
N LEU A 257 -32.56 -12.29 -20.24
CA LEU A 257 -31.74 -11.38 -21.06
C LEU A 257 -30.25 -11.74 -20.96
N LEU A 258 -29.76 -12.04 -19.75
CA LEU A 258 -28.38 -12.44 -19.51
C LEU A 258 -28.05 -13.78 -20.18
N GLU A 259 -28.95 -14.77 -20.10
CA GLU A 259 -28.82 -16.05 -20.79
C GLU A 259 -28.79 -15.88 -22.32
N ALA A 260 -29.68 -15.04 -22.86
CA ALA A 260 -29.70 -14.72 -24.29
C ALA A 260 -28.40 -14.02 -24.72
N TYR A 261 -27.90 -13.07 -23.92
CA TYR A 261 -26.64 -12.37 -24.17
C TYR A 261 -25.43 -13.32 -24.16
N ASN A 262 -25.34 -14.20 -23.17
CA ASN A 262 -24.27 -15.20 -23.09
C ASN A 262 -24.32 -16.19 -24.27
N THR A 263 -25.53 -16.59 -24.69
CA THR A 263 -25.72 -17.46 -25.85
C THR A 263 -25.27 -16.76 -27.14
N LEU A 264 -25.60 -15.48 -27.30
CA LEU A 264 -25.13 -14.67 -28.43
C LEU A 264 -23.60 -14.52 -28.43
N LEU A 265 -22.99 -14.27 -27.28
CA LEU A 265 -21.54 -14.19 -27.14
C LEU A 265 -20.85 -15.50 -27.54
N LYS A 266 -21.42 -16.64 -27.13
CA LYS A 266 -20.93 -17.96 -27.55
C LYS A 266 -21.03 -18.13 -29.07
N PHE A 267 -22.18 -17.84 -29.66
CA PHE A 267 -22.39 -17.92 -31.09
C PHE A 267 -21.42 -17.03 -31.89
N LEU A 268 -21.15 -15.81 -31.43
CA LEU A 268 -20.19 -14.90 -32.06
C LEU A 268 -18.74 -15.43 -31.97
N ARG A 269 -18.41 -16.13 -30.88
CA ARG A 269 -17.12 -16.80 -30.72
C ARG A 269 -17.00 -17.97 -31.70
N ASP A 270 -18.03 -18.81 -31.78
CA ASP A 270 -18.09 -19.95 -32.69
C ASP A 270 -17.99 -19.49 -34.16
N LEU A 271 -18.65 -18.38 -34.52
CA LEU A 271 -18.53 -17.78 -35.86
C LEU A 271 -17.11 -17.26 -36.16
N ARG A 272 -16.43 -16.69 -35.16
CA ARG A 272 -15.04 -16.27 -35.31
C ARG A 272 -14.15 -17.50 -35.55
N GLU A 273 -14.32 -18.55 -34.76
CA GLU A 273 -13.59 -19.81 -34.93
C GLU A 273 -13.86 -20.44 -36.30
N LEU A 274 -15.10 -20.39 -36.79
CA LEU A 274 -15.47 -20.84 -38.12
C LEU A 274 -14.80 -20.01 -39.22
N ARG A 275 -14.77 -18.67 -39.07
CA ARG A 275 -14.07 -17.79 -40.00
C ARG A 275 -12.59 -18.13 -40.05
N GLU A 276 -11.94 -18.30 -38.89
CA GLU A 276 -10.53 -18.69 -38.84
C GLU A 276 -10.31 -20.08 -39.48
N SER A 277 -11.18 -21.05 -39.19
CA SER A 277 -11.13 -22.38 -39.81
C SER A 277 -11.31 -22.33 -41.32
N TYR A 278 -12.21 -21.48 -41.82
CA TYR A 278 -12.40 -21.23 -43.24
C TYR A 278 -11.20 -20.52 -43.87
N MET A 279 -10.58 -19.54 -43.19
CA MET A 279 -9.35 -18.92 -43.66
C MET A 279 -8.21 -19.93 -43.79
N VAL A 280 -8.08 -20.85 -42.82
CA VAL A 280 -7.11 -21.96 -42.86
C VAL A 280 -7.41 -22.93 -44.02
N MET A 281 -8.68 -23.28 -44.24
CA MET A 281 -9.09 -24.14 -45.35
C MET A 281 -8.97 -23.47 -46.73
N ALA A 282 -9.32 -22.20 -46.86
CA ALA A 282 -9.20 -21.42 -48.09
C ALA A 282 -7.74 -21.16 -48.46
N ALA A 283 -6.86 -20.99 -47.46
CA ALA A 283 -5.41 -20.98 -47.64
C ALA A 283 -4.84 -22.37 -47.94
N GLY A 284 -5.57 -23.45 -47.63
CA GLY A 284 -5.16 -24.85 -47.77
C GLY A 284 -5.99 -25.67 -48.76
N SER A 285 -6.58 -25.07 -49.80
CA SER A 285 -7.38 -25.81 -50.78
C SER A 285 -6.52 -26.64 -51.73
N GLN A 286 -6.18 -27.86 -51.28
CA GLN A 286 -6.21 -29.06 -52.11
C GLN A 286 -6.69 -30.25 -51.27
N ILE A 287 -7.74 -30.90 -51.76
CA ILE A 287 -8.17 -32.30 -51.57
C ILE A 287 -9.54 -32.51 -50.91
N THR A 288 -10.30 -33.31 -51.66
CA THR A 288 -11.66 -33.83 -51.58
C THR A 288 -11.90 -34.89 -50.50
N SER A 289 -13.12 -35.02 -49.96
CA SER A 289 -13.79 -36.33 -49.85
C SER A 289 -15.28 -36.20 -49.45
N ASN A 290 -16.05 -37.21 -49.86
CA ASN A 290 -17.50 -37.32 -49.86
C ASN A 290 -18.07 -37.73 -48.49
N GLU A 291 -18.55 -36.77 -47.72
CA GLU A 291 -19.58 -36.99 -46.69
C GLU A 291 -20.74 -36.03 -46.95
N PRO A 292 -22.00 -36.36 -46.57
CA PRO A 292 -23.14 -35.48 -46.79
C PRO A 292 -22.79 -34.11 -46.22
N SER A 293 -22.76 -33.09 -47.10
CA SER A 293 -22.04 -31.86 -46.81
C SER A 293 -22.48 -31.29 -45.46
N SER A 294 -21.52 -30.85 -44.66
CA SER A 294 -21.77 -30.08 -43.43
C SER A 294 -22.79 -28.96 -43.66
N VAL A 295 -22.87 -28.45 -44.89
CA VAL A 295 -23.87 -27.50 -45.38
C VAL A 295 -25.31 -28.01 -45.25
N ALA A 296 -25.63 -29.25 -45.59
CA ALA A 296 -27.00 -29.78 -45.45
C ALA A 296 -27.45 -29.85 -43.98
N LYS A 297 -26.52 -30.21 -43.08
CA LYS A 297 -26.78 -30.21 -41.63
C LYS A 297 -26.91 -28.79 -41.07
N ILE A 298 -26.06 -27.87 -41.53
CA ILE A 298 -26.14 -26.43 -41.18
C ILE A 298 -27.45 -25.82 -41.68
N ILE A 299 -27.91 -26.15 -42.89
CA ILE A 299 -29.19 -25.66 -43.42
C ILE A 299 -30.33 -26.14 -42.52
N MET A 300 -30.34 -27.43 -42.15
CA MET A 300 -31.36 -27.99 -41.27
C MET A 300 -31.35 -27.34 -39.87
N ASP A 301 -30.17 -27.11 -39.30
CA ASP A 301 -30.02 -26.45 -38.00
C ASP A 301 -30.46 -24.98 -38.05
N CYS A 302 -30.10 -24.26 -39.13
CA CYS A 302 -30.54 -22.90 -39.41
C CYS A 302 -32.06 -22.80 -39.60
N GLU A 303 -32.68 -23.74 -40.32
CA GLU A 303 -34.13 -23.81 -40.50
C GLU A 303 -34.84 -24.04 -39.15
N SER A 304 -34.30 -24.91 -38.30
CA SER A 304 -34.85 -25.14 -36.97
C SER A 304 -34.75 -23.89 -36.08
N ALA A 305 -33.61 -23.19 -36.12
CA ALA A 305 -33.37 -21.97 -35.36
C ALA A 305 -34.26 -20.82 -35.84
N LEU A 306 -34.47 -20.67 -37.15
CA LEU A 306 -35.39 -19.70 -37.74
C LEU A 306 -36.84 -19.97 -37.31
N THR A 307 -37.24 -21.23 -37.26
CA THR A 307 -38.58 -21.62 -36.82
C THR A 307 -38.80 -21.25 -35.35
N PHE A 308 -37.78 -21.45 -34.50
CA PHE A 308 -37.81 -21.08 -33.08
C PHE A 308 -37.81 -19.56 -32.86
N LEU A 309 -37.00 -18.83 -33.64
CA LEU A 309 -36.92 -17.37 -33.60
C LEU A 309 -38.26 -16.74 -34.01
N ASN A 310 -38.86 -17.21 -35.11
CA ASN A 310 -40.16 -16.73 -35.57
C ASN A 310 -41.25 -16.95 -34.51
N ARG A 311 -41.25 -18.11 -33.84
CA ARG A 311 -42.19 -18.39 -32.75
C ARG A 311 -42.00 -17.42 -31.57
N SER A 312 -40.75 -17.09 -31.25
CA SER A 312 -40.41 -16.14 -30.19
C SER A 312 -40.79 -14.70 -30.57
N LEU A 313 -40.60 -14.31 -31.83
CA LEU A 313 -41.04 -13.02 -32.37
C LEU A 313 -42.56 -12.90 -32.40
N THR A 314 -43.31 -13.96 -32.69
CA THR A 314 -44.78 -13.95 -32.58
C THR A 314 -45.24 -13.74 -31.14
N ILE A 315 -44.57 -14.35 -30.15
CA ILE A 315 -44.87 -14.15 -28.72
C ILE A 315 -44.59 -12.70 -28.29
N LEU A 316 -43.49 -12.13 -28.77
CA LEU A 316 -43.15 -10.73 -28.52
C LEU A 316 -44.14 -9.78 -29.20
N SER A 317 -44.48 -10.01 -30.47
CA SER A 317 -45.44 -9.19 -31.22
C SER A 317 -46.84 -9.24 -30.60
N THR A 318 -47.30 -10.40 -30.15
CA THR A 318 -48.58 -10.53 -29.42
C THR A 318 -48.55 -9.87 -28.04
N SER A 319 -47.39 -9.84 -27.38
CA SER A 319 -47.21 -9.12 -26.12
C SER A 319 -47.21 -7.60 -26.31
N VAL A 320 -46.56 -7.11 -27.37
CA VAL A 320 -46.56 -5.69 -27.75
C VAL A 320 -47.95 -5.23 -28.19
N ALA A 321 -48.69 -6.04 -28.97
CA ALA A 321 -50.07 -5.73 -29.34
C ALA A 321 -51.01 -5.63 -28.11
N ARG A 322 -50.81 -6.49 -27.10
CA ARG A 322 -51.53 -6.38 -25.80
C ARG A 322 -51.18 -5.12 -25.03
N GLU A 323 -49.93 -4.66 -25.10
CA GLU A 323 -49.48 -3.45 -24.40
C GLU A 323 -49.95 -2.17 -25.10
N GLN A 324 -50.03 -2.17 -26.44
CA GLN A 324 -50.49 -1.03 -27.23
C GLN A 324 -52.02 -0.91 -27.30
N GLY A 325 -52.77 -1.83 -26.70
CA GLY A 325 -54.23 -1.76 -26.60
C GLY A 325 -54.96 -1.96 -27.93
N GLU A 326 -54.29 -2.52 -28.94
CA GLU A 326 -54.96 -2.95 -30.17
C GLU A 326 -55.76 -4.23 -29.85
N LYS A 327 -57.09 -4.13 -29.92
CA LYS A 327 -57.95 -5.33 -29.88
C LYS A 327 -57.64 -6.17 -31.12
N LEU A 328 -57.23 -7.42 -30.89
CA LEU A 328 -57.16 -8.48 -31.91
C LEU A 328 -58.44 -8.56 -32.74
#